data_AF-Q4S2I0-F1
#
_entry.id   AF-Q4S2I0-F1
#
_cell.length_a   1.000
_cell.length_b   1.000
_cell.length_c   1.000
_cell.angle_alpha   90.00
_cell.angle_beta   90.00
_cell.angle_gamma   90.00
#
_symmetry.space_group_name_H-M   'P 1'
#
loop_
_entity.id
_entity.type
_entity.pdbx_description
1 polymer ?
#
loop_
_entity_poly.entity_id
_entity_poly.type
_entity_poly.pdbx_seq_one_letter_code
_entity_poly.pdbx_strand_id
1 'polypeptide(L)'
;MEKSAQPPRSADSAAEELSKISDEELLKWSKEELVRRLRRAEAEKRGVIVEHGNLMREVNRRLQQHLNEIRSLKDVNQKLQEDNQELRDLCCFLDDDRQKGKRVSREWQRLGRYSASLMRKEVAIYLQKLKELEQRQAEVVRENLELKEVCLMLEEERVTAAGAGGGGGGHGRRSSVDSQSSSSQPGGGGPAPGLLRDVGDGSSTSSAGSTDSPDNLKA
;
A
#
# COMPACT_ATOMS: atom_id res chain seq x y z
N MET A 1 -39.66 -20.38 -24.73
CA MET A 1 -40.58 -21.23 -25.51
C MET A 1 -41.22 -22.24 -24.56
N GLU A 2 -42.27 -21.83 -23.86
CA GLU A 2 -43.04 -22.70 -22.96
C GLU A 2 -43.99 -23.57 -23.80
N LYS A 3 -43.74 -24.87 -23.79
CA LYS A 3 -44.66 -25.86 -24.35
C LYS A 3 -45.64 -26.23 -23.25
N SER A 4 -46.79 -25.54 -23.24
CA SER A 4 -47.90 -25.80 -22.32
C SER A 4 -48.37 -27.25 -22.50
N ALA A 5 -48.16 -28.08 -21.49
CA ALA A 5 -48.60 -29.48 -21.49
C ALA A 5 -50.11 -29.51 -21.17
N GLN A 6 -50.92 -29.80 -22.18
CA GLN A 6 -52.35 -30.06 -22.01
C GLN A 6 -52.56 -31.31 -21.13
N PRO A 7 -53.57 -31.32 -20.26
CA PRO A 7 -53.91 -32.51 -19.47
C PRO A 7 -54.51 -33.60 -20.37
N PRO A 8 -54.45 -34.88 -19.95
CA PRO A 8 -54.95 -36.00 -20.75
C PRO A 8 -56.48 -35.93 -20.86
N ARG A 9 -56.99 -35.47 -22.02
CA ARG A 9 -58.43 -35.37 -22.32
C ARG A 9 -59.11 -36.71 -22.63
N SER A 10 -58.38 -37.82 -22.57
CA SER A 10 -58.85 -39.12 -23.05
C SER A 10 -59.69 -39.91 -22.05
N ALA A 11 -59.39 -39.87 -20.74
CA ALA A 11 -60.16 -40.63 -19.75
C ALA A 11 -61.48 -39.97 -19.35
N ASP A 12 -61.54 -38.63 -19.32
CA ASP A 12 -62.81 -37.91 -19.12
C ASP A 12 -63.78 -38.19 -20.27
N SER A 13 -63.28 -38.32 -21.50
CA SER A 13 -64.10 -38.66 -22.67
C SER A 13 -64.78 -40.03 -22.54
N ALA A 14 -64.06 -41.05 -22.09
CA ALA A 14 -64.59 -42.41 -21.97
C ALA A 14 -65.53 -42.61 -20.77
N ALA A 15 -65.24 -41.93 -19.65
CA ALA A 15 -66.12 -41.90 -18.48
C ALA A 15 -67.41 -41.10 -18.77
N GLU A 16 -67.30 -39.98 -19.48
CA GLU A 16 -68.46 -39.23 -19.95
C GLU A 16 -69.30 -40.03 -20.95
N GLU A 17 -68.68 -40.80 -21.85
CA GLU A 17 -69.39 -41.65 -22.80
C GLU A 17 -70.23 -42.75 -22.12
N LEU A 18 -69.79 -43.28 -20.98
CA LEU A 18 -70.60 -44.23 -20.19
C LEU A 18 -71.73 -43.53 -19.43
N SER A 19 -71.50 -42.32 -18.92
CA SER A 19 -72.52 -41.53 -18.21
C SER A 19 -73.63 -40.98 -19.12
N LYS A 20 -73.38 -40.92 -20.43
CA LYS A 20 -74.32 -40.45 -21.46
C LYS A 20 -75.28 -41.55 -21.96
N ILE A 21 -75.04 -42.80 -21.60
CA ILE A 21 -75.86 -43.95 -22.01
C ILE A 21 -76.97 -44.12 -20.98
N SER A 22 -78.23 -44.16 -21.42
CA SER A 22 -79.36 -44.32 -20.50
C SER A 22 -79.46 -45.76 -19.98
N ASP A 23 -80.01 -45.93 -18.77
CA ASP A 23 -80.17 -47.25 -18.15
C ASP A 23 -80.99 -48.22 -19.04
N GLU A 24 -81.93 -47.69 -19.83
CA GLU A 24 -82.75 -48.44 -20.79
C GLU A 24 -81.95 -49.01 -21.97
N GLU A 25 -80.88 -48.34 -22.38
CA GLU A 25 -79.97 -48.81 -23.44
C GLU A 25 -78.95 -49.82 -22.91
N LEU A 26 -78.52 -49.65 -21.66
CA LEU A 26 -77.68 -50.61 -20.94
C LEU A 26 -78.35 -51.98 -20.76
N LEU A 27 -79.65 -52.00 -20.48
CA LEU A 27 -80.46 -53.22 -20.34
C LEU A 27 -80.56 -54.04 -21.63
N LYS A 28 -80.35 -53.44 -22.80
CA LYS A 28 -80.37 -54.13 -24.10
C LYS A 28 -79.07 -54.87 -24.42
N TRP A 29 -78.02 -54.68 -23.63
CA TRP A 29 -76.71 -55.29 -23.89
C TRP A 29 -76.59 -56.66 -23.24
N SER A 30 -75.71 -57.49 -23.81
CA SER A 30 -75.33 -58.75 -23.19
C SER A 30 -74.42 -58.54 -21.97
N LYS A 31 -74.47 -59.48 -21.02
CA LYS A 31 -73.60 -59.49 -19.85
C LYS A 31 -72.11 -59.44 -20.25
N GLU A 32 -71.74 -60.13 -21.32
CA GLU A 32 -70.37 -60.20 -21.83
C GLU A 32 -69.88 -58.86 -22.38
N GLU A 33 -70.75 -58.07 -23.00
CA GLU A 33 -70.43 -56.73 -23.51
C GLU A 33 -70.22 -55.72 -22.39
N LEU A 34 -71.08 -55.76 -21.37
CA LEU A 34 -70.96 -54.94 -20.17
C LEU A 34 -69.64 -55.23 -19.44
N VAL A 35 -69.30 -56.52 -19.25
CA VAL A 35 -68.03 -56.92 -18.63
C VAL A 35 -66.83 -56.47 -19.46
N ARG A 36 -66.88 -56.59 -20.80
CA ARG A 36 -65.79 -56.11 -21.68
C ARG A 36 -65.61 -54.59 -21.63
N ARG A 37 -66.70 -53.81 -21.59
CA ARG A 37 -66.63 -52.35 -21.46
C ARG A 37 -66.12 -51.92 -20.09
N LEU A 38 -66.61 -52.54 -19.01
CA LEU A 38 -66.12 -52.28 -17.65
C LEU A 38 -64.61 -52.53 -17.53
N ARG A 39 -64.12 -53.68 -18.03
CA ARG A 39 -62.68 -54.00 -18.00
C ARG A 39 -61.84 -52.99 -18.80
N ARG A 40 -62.35 -52.48 -19.93
CA ARG A 40 -61.68 -51.43 -20.72
C ARG A 40 -61.64 -50.11 -19.96
N ALA A 41 -62.77 -49.65 -19.43
CA ALA A 41 -62.83 -48.42 -18.64
C ALA A 41 -61.94 -48.47 -17.39
N GLU A 42 -61.90 -49.62 -16.70
CA GLU A 42 -60.99 -49.83 -15.57
C GLU A 42 -59.50 -49.81 -15.99
N ALA A 43 -59.17 -50.39 -17.15
CA ALA A 43 -57.80 -50.36 -17.67
C ALA A 43 -57.37 -48.94 -18.06
N GLU A 44 -58.23 -48.16 -18.70
CA GLU A 44 -57.99 -46.74 -19.01
C GLU A 44 -57.84 -45.90 -17.76
N LYS A 45 -58.74 -46.07 -16.77
CA LYS A 45 -58.64 -45.40 -15.47
C LYS A 45 -57.31 -45.72 -14.78
N ARG A 46 -56.90 -46.99 -14.77
CA ARG A 46 -55.58 -47.39 -14.24
C ARG A 46 -54.44 -46.74 -15.02
N GLY A 47 -54.54 -46.67 -16.35
CA GLY A 47 -53.56 -45.99 -17.22
C GLY A 47 -53.40 -44.52 -16.85
N VAL A 48 -54.50 -43.78 -16.73
CA VAL A 48 -54.46 -42.36 -16.36
C VAL A 48 -53.94 -42.13 -14.95
N ILE A 49 -54.26 -43.00 -13.99
CA ILE A 49 -53.68 -42.92 -12.63
C ILE A 49 -52.15 -43.07 -12.69
N VAL A 50 -51.63 -44.00 -13.50
CA VAL A 50 -50.19 -44.21 -13.67
C VAL A 50 -49.54 -43.00 -14.37
N GLU A 51 -50.16 -42.48 -15.43
CA GLU A 51 -49.68 -41.28 -16.14
C GLU A 51 -49.66 -40.05 -15.23
N HIS A 52 -50.70 -39.85 -14.43
CA HIS A 52 -50.75 -38.78 -13.44
C HIS A 52 -49.63 -38.93 -12.40
N GLY A 53 -49.38 -40.14 -11.91
CA GLY A 53 -48.27 -40.43 -11.00
C GLY A 53 -46.89 -40.18 -11.63
N ASN A 54 -46.72 -40.49 -12.92
CA ASN A 54 -45.52 -40.16 -13.69
C ASN A 54 -45.32 -38.64 -13.79
N LEU A 55 -46.38 -37.90 -14.14
CA LEU A 55 -46.34 -36.44 -14.26
C LEU A 55 -46.00 -35.79 -12.92
N MET A 56 -46.61 -36.24 -11.82
CA MET A 56 -46.34 -35.70 -10.49
C MET A 56 -44.88 -35.93 -10.07
N ARG A 57 -44.32 -37.11 -10.37
CA ARG A 57 -42.88 -37.39 -10.13
C ARG A 57 -41.99 -36.48 -10.95
N GLU A 58 -42.33 -36.21 -12.20
CA GLU A 58 -41.55 -35.33 -13.07
C GLU A 58 -41.60 -33.86 -12.61
N VAL A 59 -42.78 -33.37 -12.20
CA VAL A 59 -42.92 -32.02 -11.62
C VAL A 59 -42.08 -31.89 -10.36
N ASN A 60 -42.14 -32.87 -9.45
CA ASN A 60 -41.31 -32.86 -8.23
C ASN A 60 -39.81 -32.93 -8.56
N ARG A 61 -39.41 -33.71 -9.55
CA ARG A 61 -38.00 -33.80 -10.00
C ARG A 61 -37.51 -32.44 -10.50
N ARG A 62 -38.29 -31.76 -11.35
CA ARG A 62 -37.93 -30.42 -11.87
C ARG A 62 -37.91 -29.37 -10.76
N LEU A 63 -38.88 -29.40 -9.86
CA LEU A 63 -38.92 -28.49 -8.72
C LEU A 63 -37.65 -28.62 -7.87
N GLN A 64 -37.21 -29.85 -7.57
CA GLN A 64 -35.98 -30.08 -6.83
C GLN A 64 -34.73 -29.59 -7.59
N GLN A 65 -34.69 -29.76 -8.91
CA GLN A 65 -33.60 -29.22 -9.73
C GLN A 65 -33.53 -27.69 -9.64
N HIS A 66 -34.65 -26.99 -9.79
CA HIS A 66 -34.69 -25.54 -9.66
C HIS A 66 -34.34 -25.07 -8.24
N LEU A 67 -34.76 -25.78 -7.20
CA LEU A 67 -34.37 -25.46 -5.82
C LEU A 67 -32.85 -25.62 -5.60
N ASN A 68 -32.21 -26.60 -6.23
CA ASN A 68 -30.76 -26.77 -6.17
C ASN A 68 -30.04 -25.63 -6.91
N GLU A 69 -30.54 -25.25 -8.08
CA GLU A 69 -29.99 -24.15 -8.87
C GLU A 69 -30.11 -22.82 -8.14
N ILE A 70 -31.28 -22.53 -7.52
CA ILE A 70 -31.48 -21.34 -6.70
C ILE A 70 -30.48 -21.28 -5.54
N ARG A 71 -30.19 -22.42 -4.89
CA ARG A 71 -29.19 -22.47 -3.82
C ARG A 71 -27.78 -22.18 -4.35
N SER A 72 -27.37 -22.86 -5.42
CA SER A 72 -26.06 -22.62 -6.05
C SER A 72 -25.87 -21.17 -6.49
N LEU A 73 -26.89 -20.56 -7.12
CA LEU A 73 -26.86 -19.15 -7.52
C LEU A 73 -26.78 -18.20 -6.32
N LYS A 74 -27.41 -18.54 -5.19
CA LYS A 74 -27.26 -17.75 -3.95
C LYS A 74 -25.83 -17.79 -3.43
N ASP A 75 -25.18 -18.94 -3.44
CA ASP A 75 -23.79 -19.09 -2.98
C ASP A 75 -22.82 -18.27 -3.86
N VAL A 76 -23.00 -18.34 -5.18
CA VAL A 76 -22.21 -17.52 -6.12
C VAL A 76 -22.46 -16.03 -5.91
N ASN A 77 -23.71 -15.61 -5.72
CA ASN A 77 -24.04 -14.21 -5.47
C ASN A 77 -23.44 -13.72 -4.16
N GLN A 78 -23.50 -14.51 -3.09
CA GLN A 78 -22.86 -14.20 -1.83
C GLN A 78 -21.36 -14.00 -2.01
N LYS A 79 -20.68 -14.90 -2.74
CA LYS A 79 -19.25 -14.75 -2.98
C LYS A 79 -18.92 -13.48 -3.78
N LEU A 80 -19.73 -13.16 -4.79
CA LEU A 80 -19.57 -11.90 -5.54
C LEU A 80 -19.80 -10.66 -4.65
N GLN A 81 -20.70 -10.72 -3.68
CA GLN A 81 -20.92 -9.62 -2.73
C GLN A 81 -19.72 -9.43 -1.79
N GLU A 82 -19.16 -10.53 -1.28
CA GLU A 82 -17.92 -10.52 -0.48
C GLU A 82 -16.76 -9.91 -1.28
N ASP A 83 -16.53 -10.38 -2.51
CA ASP A 83 -15.49 -9.85 -3.39
C ASP A 83 -15.73 -8.36 -3.72
N ASN A 84 -17.00 -7.94 -3.89
CA ASN A 84 -17.33 -6.53 -4.12
C ASN A 84 -17.02 -5.66 -2.90
N GLN A 85 -17.23 -6.19 -1.69
CA GLN A 85 -16.90 -5.51 -0.45
C GLN A 85 -15.37 -5.39 -0.29
N GLU A 86 -14.63 -6.48 -0.52
CA GLU A 86 -13.17 -6.48 -0.49
C GLU A 86 -12.57 -5.47 -1.48
N LEU A 87 -13.13 -5.36 -2.69
CA LEU A 87 -12.72 -4.36 -3.67
C LEU A 87 -12.97 -2.92 -3.20
N ARG A 88 -14.07 -2.67 -2.49
CA ARG A 88 -14.35 -1.34 -1.90
C ARG A 88 -13.34 -1.01 -0.81
N ASP A 89 -13.06 -1.97 0.07
CA ASP A 89 -12.09 -1.80 1.15
C ASP A 89 -10.67 -1.55 0.59
N LEU A 90 -10.30 -2.28 -0.47
CA LEU A 90 -9.05 -2.05 -1.19
C LEU A 90 -8.98 -0.65 -1.81
N CYS A 91 -10.08 -0.16 -2.40
CA CYS A 91 -10.12 1.20 -2.94
C CYS A 91 -9.87 2.24 -1.83
N CYS A 92 -10.50 2.09 -0.67
CA CYS A 92 -10.26 2.96 0.49
C CYS A 92 -8.77 2.93 0.92
N PHE A 93 -8.20 1.73 1.05
CA PHE A 93 -6.79 1.57 1.40
C PHE A 93 -5.85 2.26 0.41
N LEU A 94 -6.06 2.06 -0.90
CA LEU A 94 -5.24 2.68 -1.94
C LEU A 94 -5.37 4.20 -1.97
N ASP A 95 -6.56 4.73 -1.69
CA ASP A 95 -6.75 6.17 -1.59
C ASP A 95 -6.00 6.78 -0.39
N ASP A 96 -6.01 6.10 0.76
CA ASP A 96 -5.23 6.52 1.93
C ASP A 96 -3.74 6.51 1.65
N ASP A 97 -3.22 5.47 1.01
CA ASP A 97 -1.82 5.36 0.64
C ASP A 97 -1.42 6.41 -0.41
N ARG A 98 -2.30 6.68 -1.39
CA ARG A 98 -2.11 7.79 -2.33
C ARG A 98 -2.04 9.13 -1.61
N GLN A 99 -2.87 9.37 -0.59
CA GLN A 99 -2.80 10.58 0.23
C GLN A 99 -1.51 10.65 1.06
N LYS A 100 -1.08 9.54 1.67
CA LYS A 100 0.21 9.45 2.38
C LYS A 100 1.37 9.80 1.44
N GLY A 101 1.40 9.23 0.23
CA GLY A 101 2.41 9.52 -0.79
C GLY A 101 2.47 11.01 -1.16
N LYS A 102 1.31 11.67 -1.31
CA LYS A 102 1.24 13.13 -1.52
C LYS A 102 1.81 13.93 -0.35
N ARG A 103 1.51 13.54 0.90
CA ARG A 103 2.06 14.21 2.10
C ARG A 103 3.59 14.09 2.14
N VAL A 104 4.11 12.87 1.98
CA VAL A 104 5.56 12.61 1.97
C VAL A 104 6.25 13.40 0.85
N SER A 105 5.69 13.41 -0.36
CA SER A 105 6.25 14.18 -1.48
C SER A 105 6.35 15.68 -1.17
N ARG A 106 5.33 16.27 -0.52
CA ARG A 106 5.36 17.68 -0.11
C ARG A 106 6.43 17.95 0.94
N GLU A 107 6.56 17.08 1.95
CA GLU A 107 7.63 17.20 2.95
C GLU A 107 9.01 17.08 2.33
N TRP A 108 9.18 16.12 1.43
CA TRP A 108 10.43 15.93 0.71
C TRP A 108 10.83 17.18 -0.07
N GLN A 109 9.89 17.80 -0.77
CA GLN A 109 10.13 19.07 -1.46
C GLN A 109 10.47 20.21 -0.49
N ARG A 110 9.80 20.28 0.67
CA ARG A 110 10.13 21.28 1.71
C ARG A 110 11.55 21.08 2.22
N LEU A 111 11.90 19.85 2.58
CA LEU A 111 13.23 19.47 3.05
C LEU A 111 14.29 19.80 2.00
N GLY A 112 14.03 19.49 0.73
CA GLY A 112 14.93 19.81 -0.38
C GLY A 112 15.18 21.32 -0.52
N ARG A 113 14.11 22.14 -0.45
CA ARG A 113 14.25 23.61 -0.49
C ARG A 113 15.01 24.15 0.71
N TYR A 114 14.73 23.65 1.91
CA TYR A 114 15.43 24.04 3.14
C TYR A 114 16.92 23.71 3.05
N SER A 115 17.25 22.46 2.73
CA SER A 115 18.63 21.98 2.63
C SER A 115 19.43 22.75 1.59
N ALA A 116 18.87 22.99 0.40
CA ALA A 116 19.53 23.78 -0.63
C ALA A 116 19.77 25.24 -0.18
N SER A 117 18.82 25.83 0.56
CA SER A 117 18.96 27.19 1.09
C SER A 117 20.00 27.28 2.19
N LEU A 118 20.08 26.26 3.06
CA LEU A 118 21.09 26.15 4.11
C LEU A 118 22.48 26.03 3.49
N MET A 119 22.67 25.11 2.55
CA MET A 119 23.95 24.93 1.86
C MET A 119 24.42 26.20 1.16
N ARG A 120 23.53 26.94 0.47
CA ARG A 120 23.90 28.23 -0.15
C ARG A 120 24.39 29.25 0.88
N LYS A 121 23.74 29.33 2.05
CA LYS A 121 24.17 30.24 3.12
C LYS A 121 25.53 29.84 3.68
N GLU A 122 25.74 28.56 3.96
CA GLU A 122 27.01 28.05 4.48
C GLU A 122 28.15 28.29 3.49
N VAL A 123 27.95 27.99 2.20
CA VAL A 123 28.95 28.28 1.16
C VAL A 123 29.27 29.78 1.10
N ALA A 124 28.27 30.66 1.18
CA ALA A 124 28.51 32.10 1.19
C ALA A 124 29.34 32.54 2.42
N ILE A 125 29.06 31.97 3.59
CA ILE A 125 29.84 32.23 4.81
C ILE A 125 31.28 31.75 4.65
N TYR A 126 31.49 30.54 4.12
CA TYR A 126 32.84 30.01 3.90
C TYR A 126 33.63 30.83 2.88
N LEU A 127 33.00 31.28 1.79
CA LEU A 127 33.62 32.17 0.81
C LEU A 127 33.99 33.52 1.42
N GLN A 128 33.14 34.08 2.28
CA GLN A 128 33.46 35.33 2.98
C GLN A 128 34.66 35.16 3.92
N LYS A 129 34.66 34.07 4.71
CA LYS A 129 35.77 33.76 5.61
C LYS A 129 37.08 33.51 4.86
N LEU A 130 37.03 32.88 3.69
CA LEU A 130 38.18 32.67 2.84
C LEU A 130 38.79 34.01 2.38
N LYS A 131 37.97 34.95 1.90
CA LYS A 131 38.42 36.30 1.52
C LYS A 131 39.08 37.05 2.67
N GLU A 132 38.51 36.97 3.87
CA GLU A 132 39.12 37.61 5.05
C GLU A 132 40.48 37.00 5.40
N LEU A 133 40.64 35.68 5.25
CA LEU A 133 41.92 35.02 5.49
C LEU A 133 42.95 35.39 4.42
N GLU A 134 42.55 35.47 3.15
CA GLU A 134 43.40 35.94 2.04
C GLU A 134 43.88 37.37 2.28
N GLN A 135 43.00 38.27 2.72
CA GLN A 135 43.36 39.64 3.06
C GLN A 135 44.37 39.70 4.21
N ARG A 136 44.10 38.99 5.32
CA ARG A 136 45.03 38.93 6.47
C ARG A 136 46.38 38.35 6.06
N GLN A 137 46.39 37.34 5.20
CA GLN A 137 47.63 36.77 4.68
C GLN A 137 48.43 37.81 3.87
N ALA A 138 47.77 38.59 3.02
CA ALA A 138 48.43 39.66 2.26
C ALA A 138 49.00 40.76 3.18
N GLU A 139 48.27 41.14 4.22
CA GLU A 139 48.74 42.10 5.24
C GLU A 139 50.01 41.58 5.95
N VAL A 140 49.98 40.33 6.43
CA VAL A 140 51.14 39.70 7.10
C VAL A 140 52.35 39.59 6.17
N VAL A 141 52.13 39.30 4.87
CA VAL A 141 53.20 39.26 3.87
C VAL A 141 53.82 40.64 3.67
N ARG A 142 52.99 41.69 3.57
CA ARG A 142 53.46 43.07 3.45
C ARG A 142 54.26 43.50 4.67
N GLU A 143 53.74 43.28 5.87
CA GLU A 143 54.46 43.57 7.13
C GLU A 143 55.77 42.81 7.23
N ASN A 144 55.82 41.54 6.78
CA ASN A 144 57.06 40.78 6.71
C ASN A 144 58.09 41.38 5.73
N LEU A 145 57.65 41.95 4.61
CA LEU A 145 58.55 42.60 3.66
C LEU A 145 59.09 43.92 4.24
N GLU A 146 58.22 44.74 4.82
CA GLU A 146 58.61 45.99 5.50
C GLU A 146 59.61 45.70 6.64
N LEU A 147 59.38 44.66 7.45
CA LEU A 147 60.31 44.24 8.50
C LEU A 147 61.66 43.78 7.93
N LYS A 148 61.67 43.04 6.80
CA LYS A 148 62.91 42.62 6.14
C LYS A 148 63.71 43.83 5.65
N GLU A 149 63.05 44.83 5.06
CA GLU A 149 63.69 46.07 4.62
C GLU A 149 64.31 46.83 5.80
N VAL A 150 63.61 46.97 6.91
CA VAL A 150 64.15 47.57 8.14
C VAL A 150 65.36 46.81 8.66
N CYS A 151 65.31 45.48 8.68
CA CYS A 151 66.45 44.66 9.09
C CYS A 151 67.67 44.86 8.18
N LEU A 152 67.47 44.98 6.86
CA LEU A 152 68.54 45.24 5.91
C LEU A 152 69.19 46.61 6.15
N MET A 153 68.39 47.68 6.30
CA MET A 153 68.91 49.02 6.60
C MET A 153 69.74 49.04 7.89
N LEU A 154 69.26 48.38 8.96
CA LEU A 154 69.99 48.28 10.22
C LEU A 154 71.31 47.51 10.07
N GLU A 155 71.35 46.46 9.25
CA GLU A 155 72.60 45.71 9.00
C GLU A 155 73.59 46.56 8.18
N GLU A 156 73.13 47.33 7.20
CA GLU A 156 73.95 48.30 6.45
C GLU A 156 74.53 49.39 7.36
N GLU A 157 73.74 49.95 8.27
CA GLU A 157 74.20 50.90 9.29
C GLU A 157 75.25 50.28 10.22
N ARG A 158 75.08 49.02 10.64
CA ARG A 158 76.07 48.32 11.48
C ARG A 158 77.39 48.08 10.73
N VAL A 159 77.32 47.69 9.46
CA VAL A 159 78.51 47.49 8.61
C VAL A 159 79.25 48.81 8.37
N THR A 160 78.53 49.90 8.08
CA THR A 160 79.13 51.22 7.85
C THR A 160 79.70 51.84 9.14
N ALA A 161 79.02 51.70 10.28
CA ALA A 161 79.53 52.11 11.60
C ALA A 161 80.79 51.33 12.01
N ALA A 162 80.86 50.03 11.68
CA ALA A 162 82.07 49.22 11.89
C ALA A 162 83.21 49.55 10.91
N GLY A 163 82.91 50.19 9.76
CA GLY A 163 83.90 50.61 8.76
C GLY A 163 84.52 51.98 9.01
N ALA A 164 83.88 52.84 9.81
CA ALA A 164 84.39 54.18 10.16
C ALA A 164 85.18 54.22 11.48
N GLY A 165 85.05 53.20 12.33
CA GLY A 165 85.84 53.01 13.54
C GLY A 165 86.92 51.95 13.33
N GLY A 166 88.12 52.37 12.95
CA GLY A 166 89.29 51.49 13.01
C GLY A 166 89.48 50.97 14.44
N GLY A 167 89.30 49.66 14.64
CA GLY A 167 89.73 48.97 15.86
C GLY A 167 88.72 47.98 16.44
N GLY A 168 88.87 46.70 16.07
CA GLY A 168 88.74 45.56 16.97
C GLY A 168 87.36 45.23 17.56
N GLY A 169 86.83 44.06 17.20
CA GLY A 169 85.80 43.41 18.02
C GLY A 169 84.86 42.55 17.20
N GLY A 170 85.22 41.28 17.04
CA GLY A 170 84.43 40.29 16.32
C GLY A 170 82.98 40.24 16.80
N HIS A 171 82.05 40.42 15.86
CA HIS A 171 80.67 40.06 16.06
C HIS A 171 80.40 38.81 15.23
N GLY A 172 80.49 37.68 15.94
CA GLY A 172 80.42 36.35 15.40
C GLY A 172 79.17 36.15 14.54
N ARG A 173 79.41 35.63 13.33
CA ARG A 173 78.47 34.73 12.65
C ARG A 173 78.06 33.66 13.66
N ARG A 174 76.92 33.84 14.32
CA ARG A 174 76.20 32.74 14.96
C ARG A 174 75.26 32.18 13.92
N SER A 175 75.83 31.29 13.12
CA SER A 175 75.11 30.29 12.35
C SER A 175 74.11 29.54 13.23
N SER A 176 72.95 29.23 12.63
CA SER A 176 72.08 28.10 12.90
C SER A 176 71.80 27.76 14.38
N VAL A 177 70.59 28.10 14.82
CA VAL A 177 69.85 27.23 15.75
C VAL A 177 68.66 26.67 14.98
N ASP A 178 68.91 25.54 14.35
CA ASP A 178 68.04 24.39 14.18
C ASP A 178 66.75 24.44 15.03
N SER A 179 65.65 24.90 14.42
CA SER A 179 64.31 24.51 14.84
C SER A 179 64.05 23.09 14.36
N GLN A 180 64.61 22.12 15.09
CA GLN A 180 64.12 20.75 15.08
C GLN A 180 62.73 20.72 15.74
N SER A 181 61.69 20.74 14.92
CA SER A 181 60.38 20.19 15.29
C SER A 181 59.93 19.22 14.21
N SER A 182 60.66 18.11 14.14
CA SER A 182 60.16 16.85 13.59
C SER A 182 59.09 16.30 14.55
N SER A 183 57.83 16.63 14.30
CA SER A 183 56.70 15.78 14.72
C SER A 183 55.79 15.52 13.52
N SER A 184 56.39 14.97 12.48
CA SER A 184 55.69 14.11 11.52
C SER A 184 55.46 12.77 12.20
N GLN A 185 54.24 12.50 12.67
CA GLN A 185 53.76 11.14 12.85
C GLN A 185 52.84 10.80 11.67
N PRO A 186 53.29 9.95 10.72
CA PRO A 186 52.41 9.39 9.72
C PRO A 186 51.57 8.26 10.32
N GLY A 187 50.47 7.95 9.63
CA GLY A 187 49.34 7.11 10.06
C GLY A 187 49.62 5.77 10.75
N GLY A 188 48.58 5.25 11.39
CA GLY A 188 48.52 3.85 11.82
C GLY A 188 47.45 3.63 12.88
N GLY A 189 46.35 3.00 12.50
CA GLY A 189 45.15 2.83 13.32
C GLY A 189 45.28 1.93 14.55
N GLY A 190 44.29 2.08 15.43
CA GLY A 190 43.97 1.21 16.55
C GLY A 190 42.71 1.75 17.25
N PRO A 191 41.73 0.89 17.60
CA PRO A 191 40.34 1.31 17.82
C PRO A 191 40.18 1.98 19.18
N ALA A 192 39.35 3.02 19.26
CA ALA A 192 38.83 3.51 20.53
C ALA A 192 37.55 2.71 20.87
N PRO A 193 37.53 1.95 21.98
CA PRO A 193 36.31 1.39 22.55
C PRO A 193 35.75 2.35 23.63
N GLY A 194 34.47 2.68 23.50
CA GLY A 194 33.71 3.52 24.43
C GLY A 194 32.60 4.23 23.65
N LEU A 195 31.43 3.65 23.37
CA LEU A 195 30.46 3.04 24.28
C LEU A 195 30.23 3.88 25.55
N LEU A 196 28.94 4.16 25.78
CA LEU A 196 28.27 4.95 26.82
C LEU A 196 27.87 6.34 26.30
N ARG A 197 26.59 6.70 26.15
CA ARG A 197 25.42 6.14 26.82
C ARG A 197 24.11 6.56 26.14
N ASP A 198 23.29 5.54 25.92
CA ASP A 198 21.85 5.53 25.73
C ASP A 198 21.12 6.29 26.86
N VAL A 199 20.21 7.19 26.48
CA VAL A 199 19.09 7.65 27.32
C VAL A 199 17.86 7.78 26.43
N GLY A 200 17.18 6.65 26.23
CA GLY A 200 15.75 6.64 26.01
C GLY A 200 14.99 6.74 27.34
N ASP A 201 14.15 7.76 27.46
CA ASP A 201 12.82 7.71 28.05
C ASP A 201 11.90 8.45 27.04
N GLY A 202 10.62 8.20 26.87
CA GLY A 202 9.63 7.58 27.73
C GLY A 202 8.37 8.41 27.59
N SER A 203 7.51 8.03 26.64
CA SER A 203 6.05 8.23 26.60
C SER A 203 5.42 9.58 26.97
N SER A 204 4.53 10.05 26.11
CA SER A 204 3.30 10.72 26.55
C SER A 204 2.10 10.07 25.87
N THR A 205 1.38 9.31 26.70
CA THR A 205 0.01 8.81 26.51
C THR A 205 -0.98 9.87 27.00
N SER A 206 -1.99 10.21 26.22
CA SER A 206 -3.33 10.73 26.62
C SER A 206 -4.19 10.81 25.34
N SER A 207 -5.15 9.91 25.08
CA SER A 207 -6.48 9.72 25.70
C SER A 207 -7.57 10.66 25.17
N ALA A 208 -8.34 10.15 24.19
CA ALA A 208 -9.80 10.21 24.04
C ALA A 208 -10.12 9.49 22.70
N GLY A 209 -10.86 8.39 22.61
CA GLY A 209 -12.01 7.99 23.41
C GLY A 209 -13.29 8.52 22.76
N SER A 210 -13.64 8.02 21.57
CA SER A 210 -15.00 8.21 21.02
C SER A 210 -15.36 6.98 20.22
N THR A 211 -16.05 6.08 20.91
CA THR A 211 -16.95 5.10 20.33
C THR A 211 -18.14 5.85 19.75
N ASP A 212 -18.44 5.65 18.47
CA ASP A 212 -19.81 5.84 18.00
C ASP A 212 -20.15 4.70 17.04
N SER A 213 -21.17 3.95 17.41
CA SER A 213 -21.72 2.80 16.70
C SER A 213 -23.19 3.09 16.40
N PRO A 214 -23.75 2.51 15.34
CA PRO A 214 -24.85 3.12 14.60
C PRO A 214 -26.22 2.86 15.22
N ASP A 215 -27.09 3.87 15.13
CA ASP A 215 -28.53 3.74 15.32
C ASP A 215 -29.15 2.87 14.23
N ASN A 216 -29.63 1.69 14.61
CA ASN A 216 -30.66 0.96 13.87
C ASN A 216 -31.97 1.08 14.65
N LEU A 217 -32.81 2.03 14.23
CA LEU A 217 -34.24 2.05 14.58
C LEU A 217 -35.04 1.81 13.30
N LYS A 218 -35.57 0.59 13.16
CA LYS A 218 -36.67 0.29 12.26
C LYS A 218 -37.64 -0.64 12.99
N ALA A 219 -38.73 -0.04 13.47
CA ALA A 219 -40.02 -0.69 13.65
C ALA A 219 -40.95 -0.12 12.58
#